data_AF-A0A1V9ZIU6-F1
#
_entry.id   AF-A0A1V9ZIU6-F1
#
_cell.length_a   1.000
_cell.length_b   1.000
_cell.length_c   1.000
_cell.angle_alpha   90.00
_cell.angle_beta   90.00
_cell.angle_gamma   90.00
#
_symmetry.space_group_name_H-M   'P 1'
#
loop_
_entity.id
_entity.type
_entity.pdbx_description
1 polymer ?
#
loop_
_entity_poly.entity_id
_entity_poly.type
_entity_poly.pdbx_seq_one_letter_code
_entity_poly.pdbx_strand_id
1 'polypeptide(L)'
;MWDFDANLYALTATYVVGIACFFASFLGAYRATRRKHAAQSMPEVPEVTLVKYITKLLRVVCLGIAACQLVLFSHATSIPTATPNVPIFDSVVRALASLVLTLLGFGTNTHPSIRHLFGLGMLGLVGFDTVSEVHYVSATTCGSKGSLCSTLPGITTGQLQQLMVRDLISIVLELWAFLLVCYLCLSIGCCFSRYTQRQLSITNPYSNVRDLLTKYHPELTLKHNV
;
A
#
# COMPACT_ATOMS: atom_id res chain seq x y z
N MET A 1 14.14 -32.67 -8.98
CA MET A 1 13.27 -32.06 -10.00
C MET A 1 12.97 -30.65 -9.51
N TRP A 2 12.93 -29.64 -10.38
CA TRP A 2 12.64 -28.26 -9.96
C TRP A 2 11.19 -28.19 -9.45
N ASP A 3 10.95 -27.74 -8.22
CA ASP A 3 9.60 -27.33 -7.79
C ASP A 3 9.29 -25.89 -8.25
N PHE A 4 9.78 -25.54 -9.45
CA PHE A 4 9.46 -24.27 -10.12
C PHE A 4 7.95 -24.10 -10.25
N ASP A 5 7.25 -25.20 -10.51
CA ASP A 5 5.80 -25.22 -10.59
C ASP A 5 5.16 -24.82 -9.25
N ALA A 6 5.64 -25.37 -8.12
CA ALA A 6 5.11 -25.03 -6.80
C ALA A 6 5.35 -23.55 -6.45
N ASN A 7 6.52 -23.01 -6.82
CA ASN A 7 6.79 -21.59 -6.61
C ASN A 7 5.92 -20.69 -7.49
N LEU A 8 5.77 -21.07 -8.76
CA LEU A 8 4.90 -20.38 -9.70
C LEU A 8 3.45 -20.38 -9.22
N TYR A 9 2.96 -21.50 -8.66
CA TYR A 9 1.62 -21.57 -8.07
C TYR A 9 1.49 -20.64 -6.87
N ALA A 10 2.47 -20.60 -5.96
CA ALA A 10 2.46 -19.71 -4.80
C ALA A 10 2.42 -18.23 -5.21
N LEU A 11 3.30 -17.83 -6.14
CA LEU A 11 3.32 -16.47 -6.67
C LEU A 11 2.02 -16.12 -7.39
N THR A 12 1.52 -17.02 -8.26
CA THR A 12 0.26 -16.81 -8.98
C THR A 12 -0.91 -16.63 -8.02
N ALA A 13 -1.01 -17.50 -7.00
CA ALA A 13 -2.02 -17.37 -5.95
C ALA A 13 -1.89 -16.03 -5.22
N THR A 14 -0.67 -15.60 -4.91
CA THR A 14 -0.38 -14.34 -4.22
C THR A 14 -0.86 -13.13 -5.03
N TYR A 15 -0.55 -13.07 -6.33
CA TYR A 15 -1.07 -12.02 -7.22
C TYR A 15 -2.60 -12.03 -7.32
N VAL A 16 -3.20 -13.23 -7.46
CA VAL A 16 -4.67 -13.37 -7.51
C VAL A 16 -5.31 -12.89 -6.21
N VAL A 17 -4.72 -13.23 -5.06
CA VAL A 17 -5.19 -12.78 -3.74
C VAL A 17 -5.09 -11.26 -3.62
N GLY A 18 -3.98 -10.64 -4.03
CA GLY A 18 -3.84 -9.17 -4.03
C GLY A 18 -4.89 -8.47 -4.89
N ILE A 19 -5.17 -9.00 -6.09
CA ILE A 19 -6.24 -8.49 -6.96
C ILE A 19 -7.62 -8.69 -6.31
N ALA A 20 -7.89 -9.85 -5.72
CA ALA A 20 -9.14 -10.14 -5.05
C ALA A 20 -9.36 -9.22 -3.84
N CYS A 21 -8.33 -8.96 -3.03
CA CYS A 21 -8.36 -8.00 -1.92
C CYS A 21 -8.73 -6.60 -2.40
N PHE A 22 -8.16 -6.15 -3.53
CA PHE A 22 -8.57 -4.89 -4.15
C PHE A 22 -10.06 -4.87 -4.47
N PHE A 23 -10.59 -5.84 -5.22
CA PHE A 23 -12.02 -5.87 -5.58
C PHE A 23 -12.95 -5.96 -4.37
N ALA A 24 -12.62 -6.81 -3.40
CA ALA A 24 -13.40 -6.96 -2.17
C ALA A 24 -13.46 -5.64 -1.40
N SER A 25 -12.31 -4.97 -1.26
CA SER A 25 -12.21 -3.70 -0.55
C SER A 25 -12.92 -2.55 -1.28
N PHE A 26 -12.82 -2.50 -2.61
CA PHE A 26 -13.52 -1.54 -3.45
C PHE A 26 -15.03 -1.71 -3.34
N LEU A 27 -15.53 -2.94 -3.46
CA LEU A 27 -16.95 -3.24 -3.32
C LEU A 27 -17.46 -2.90 -1.90
N GLY A 28 -16.65 -3.18 -0.87
CA GLY A 28 -16.93 -2.79 0.50
C GLY A 28 -17.07 -1.27 0.66
N ALA A 29 -16.10 -0.51 0.16
CA ALA A 29 -16.11 0.95 0.20
C ALA A 29 -17.28 1.54 -0.61
N TYR A 30 -17.62 0.95 -1.75
CA TYR A 30 -18.75 1.33 -2.58
C TYR A 30 -20.09 1.13 -1.85
N ARG A 31 -20.28 -0.06 -1.26
CA ARG A 31 -21.48 -0.38 -0.47
C ARG A 31 -21.60 0.52 0.77
N ALA A 32 -20.49 0.77 1.47
CA ALA A 32 -20.46 1.67 2.61
C ALA A 32 -20.85 3.11 2.22
N THR A 33 -20.32 3.60 1.10
CA THR A 33 -20.69 4.90 0.53
C THR A 33 -22.19 4.95 0.25
N ARG A 34 -22.75 3.99 -0.50
CA ARG A 34 -24.18 3.97 -0.81
C ARG A 34 -25.06 3.92 0.44
N ARG A 35 -24.73 3.07 1.41
CA ARG A 35 -25.48 2.98 2.68
C ARG A 35 -25.46 4.31 3.43
N LYS A 36 -24.31 4.98 3.49
CA LYS A 36 -24.18 6.26 4.19
C LYS A 36 -25.00 7.37 3.54
N HIS A 37 -25.02 7.44 2.20
CA HIS A 37 -25.83 8.40 1.45
C HIS A 37 -27.33 8.09 1.49
N ALA A 38 -27.72 6.82 1.63
CA ALA A 38 -29.11 6.43 1.80
C ALA A 38 -29.65 6.73 3.23
N ALA A 39 -28.79 6.60 4.25
CA ALA A 39 -29.20 6.74 5.65
C ALA A 39 -29.06 8.17 6.21
N GLN A 40 -28.20 9.01 5.62
CA GLN A 40 -27.85 10.33 6.15
C GLN A 40 -27.82 11.36 5.03
N SER A 41 -28.36 12.57 5.30
CA SER A 41 -28.22 13.72 4.40
C SER A 41 -26.77 14.21 4.40
N MET A 42 -25.98 13.70 3.46
CA MET A 42 -24.59 14.09 3.29
C MET A 42 -24.50 15.30 2.35
N PRO A 43 -23.72 16.32 2.70
CA PRO A 43 -23.49 17.47 1.82
C PRO A 43 -22.57 17.13 0.65
N GLU A 44 -21.77 16.06 0.78
CA GLU A 44 -20.83 15.62 -0.25
C GLU A 44 -21.54 14.71 -1.26
N VAL A 45 -21.03 14.64 -2.49
CA VAL A 45 -21.48 13.64 -3.46
C VAL A 45 -20.89 12.25 -3.14
N PRO A 46 -21.55 11.15 -3.55
CA PRO A 46 -21.05 9.80 -3.30
C PRO A 46 -19.65 9.55 -3.86
N GLU A 47 -19.30 10.14 -5.01
CA GLU A 47 -17.98 10.00 -5.63
C GLU A 47 -16.86 10.50 -4.71
N VAL A 48 -17.03 11.69 -4.12
CA VAL A 48 -16.07 12.30 -3.18
C VAL A 48 -15.96 11.47 -1.90
N THR A 49 -17.09 10.97 -1.38
CA THR A 49 -17.09 10.09 -0.21
C THR A 49 -16.32 8.79 -0.47
N LEU A 50 -16.47 8.20 -1.66
CA LEU A 50 -15.76 6.97 -2.05
C LEU A 50 -14.25 7.21 -2.15
N VAL A 51 -13.83 8.31 -2.78
CA VAL A 51 -12.41 8.70 -2.84
C VAL A 51 -11.81 8.83 -1.44
N LYS A 52 -12.53 9.45 -0.50
CA LYS A 52 -12.10 9.56 0.91
C LYS A 52 -11.98 8.19 1.59
N TYR A 53 -12.93 7.28 1.37
CA TYR A 53 -12.85 5.92 1.92
C TYR A 53 -11.65 5.15 1.36
N ILE A 54 -11.44 5.18 0.05
CA ILE A 54 -10.32 4.49 -0.59
C ILE A 54 -8.98 5.09 -0.14
N THR A 55 -8.89 6.42 0.03
CA THR A 55 -7.65 7.03 0.53
C THR A 55 -7.37 6.65 1.99
N LYS A 56 -8.40 6.52 2.84
CA LYS A 56 -8.25 6.00 4.21
C LYS A 56 -7.80 4.55 4.21
N LEU A 57 -8.41 3.72 3.38
CA LEU A 57 -8.03 2.32 3.22
C LEU A 57 -6.57 2.19 2.76
N LEU A 58 -6.15 3.00 1.77
CA LEU A 58 -4.76 3.01 1.30
C LEU A 58 -3.78 3.28 2.45
N ARG A 59 -4.10 4.22 3.35
CA ARG A 59 -3.26 4.48 4.53
C ARG A 59 -3.17 3.27 5.48
N VAL A 60 -4.26 2.53 5.65
CA VAL A 60 -4.26 1.28 6.44
C VAL A 60 -3.37 0.22 5.78
N VAL A 61 -3.48 0.06 4.45
CA VAL A 61 -2.61 -0.86 3.70
C VAL A 61 -1.14 -0.45 3.83
N CYS A 62 -0.84 0.86 3.73
CA CYS A 62 0.53 1.38 3.92
C CYS A 62 1.10 1.08 5.30
N LEU A 63 0.28 1.07 6.36
CA LEU A 63 0.73 0.65 7.70
C LEU A 63 1.11 -0.83 7.71
N GLY A 64 0.36 -1.68 7.01
CA GLY A 64 0.70 -3.10 6.85
C GLY A 64 2.01 -3.31 6.08
N ILE A 65 2.21 -2.57 4.99
CA ILE A 65 3.47 -2.61 4.22
C ILE A 65 4.63 -2.12 5.10
N ALA A 66 4.46 -1.01 5.81
CA ALA A 66 5.49 -0.50 6.71
C ALA A 66 5.88 -1.52 7.80
N ALA A 67 4.93 -2.28 8.34
CA ALA A 67 5.21 -3.36 9.27
C ALA A 67 6.07 -4.46 8.62
N CYS A 68 5.77 -4.87 7.38
CA CYS A 68 6.57 -5.84 6.64
C CYS A 68 8.00 -5.33 6.40
N GLN A 69 8.16 -4.05 6.06
CA GLN A 69 9.46 -3.44 5.84
C GLN A 69 10.28 -3.27 7.14
N LEU A 70 9.62 -3.06 8.29
CA LEU A 70 10.28 -3.08 9.61
C LEU A 70 10.80 -4.47 9.98
N VAL A 71 10.05 -5.54 9.62
CA VAL A 71 10.53 -6.92 9.79
C VAL A 71 11.81 -7.14 8.96
N LEU A 72 11.79 -6.73 7.68
CA LEU A 72 12.97 -6.80 6.82
C LEU A 72 14.15 -5.98 7.37
N PHE A 73 13.88 -4.77 7.87
CA PHE A 73 14.90 -3.92 8.49
C PHE A 73 15.54 -4.61 9.70
N SER A 74 14.73 -5.19 10.58
CA SER A 74 15.24 -5.91 11.76
C SER A 74 16.13 -7.08 11.36
N HIS A 75 15.74 -7.84 10.34
CA HIS A 75 16.56 -8.92 9.79
C HIS A 75 17.87 -8.38 9.21
N ALA A 76 17.80 -7.38 8.35
CA ALA A 76 18.97 -6.78 7.71
C ALA A 76 19.98 -6.23 8.72
N THR A 77 19.52 -5.65 9.84
CA THR A 77 20.40 -5.17 10.92
C THR A 77 20.99 -6.28 11.78
N SER A 78 20.42 -7.49 11.75
CA SER A 78 20.93 -8.65 12.48
C SER A 78 22.10 -9.35 11.76
N ILE A 79 22.33 -9.01 10.49
CA ILE A 79 23.41 -9.56 9.68
C ILE A 79 24.73 -8.86 10.06
N PRO A 80 25.80 -9.60 10.45
CA PRO A 80 27.08 -9.01 10.82
C PRO A 80 27.70 -8.22 9.66
N THR A 81 28.15 -6.98 9.92
CA THR A 81 28.77 -6.09 8.90
C THR A 81 30.03 -6.64 8.24
N ALA A 82 30.65 -7.67 8.82
CA ALA A 82 31.84 -8.33 8.29
C ALA A 82 31.54 -9.39 7.21
N THR A 83 30.27 -9.67 6.88
CA THR A 83 29.93 -10.61 5.81
C THR A 83 30.20 -9.98 4.44
N PRO A 84 31.17 -10.48 3.65
CA PRO A 84 31.38 -10.01 2.29
C PRO A 84 30.17 -10.38 1.42
N ASN A 85 29.74 -9.47 0.55
CA ASN A 85 28.71 -9.68 -0.48
C ASN A 85 27.29 -10.02 0.03
N VAL A 86 26.74 -9.20 0.92
CA VAL A 86 25.29 -9.26 1.26
C VAL A 86 24.47 -8.90 0.00
N PRO A 87 23.54 -9.77 -0.45
CA PRO A 87 22.69 -9.48 -1.59
C PRO A 87 21.82 -8.24 -1.31
N ILE A 88 21.52 -7.47 -2.36
CA ILE A 88 20.72 -6.22 -2.26
C ILE A 88 19.36 -6.48 -1.58
N PHE A 89 18.81 -7.69 -1.77
CA PHE A 89 17.55 -8.12 -1.19
C PHE A 89 17.56 -8.16 0.35
N ASP A 90 18.69 -8.44 0.98
CA ASP A 90 18.84 -8.48 2.44
C ASP A 90 19.49 -7.19 2.98
N SER A 91 19.65 -6.18 2.12
CA SER A 91 20.32 -4.94 2.51
C SER A 91 19.40 -4.02 3.32
N VAL A 92 20.00 -3.36 4.32
CA VAL A 92 19.34 -2.29 5.09
C VAL A 92 18.87 -1.15 4.19
N VAL A 93 19.60 -0.89 3.10
CA VAL A 93 19.26 0.15 2.11
C VAL A 93 17.92 -0.15 1.44
N ARG A 94 17.65 -1.41 1.06
CA ARG A 94 16.34 -1.80 0.50
C ARG A 94 15.23 -1.54 1.50
N ALA A 95 15.38 -1.99 2.75
CA ALA A 95 14.34 -1.82 3.77
C ALA A 95 14.04 -0.33 4.03
N LEU A 96 15.08 0.51 4.12
CA LEU A 96 14.93 1.96 4.30
C LEU A 96 14.27 2.62 3.08
N ALA A 97 14.72 2.30 1.86
CA ALA A 97 14.12 2.84 0.64
C ALA A 97 12.64 2.46 0.54
N SER A 98 12.30 1.22 0.88
CA SER A 98 10.92 0.71 0.87
C SER A 98 10.04 1.41 1.91
N LEU A 99 10.58 1.68 3.11
CA LEU A 99 9.89 2.49 4.13
C LEU A 99 9.63 3.92 3.62
N VAL A 100 10.62 4.57 3.02
CA VAL A 100 10.46 5.93 2.46
C VAL A 100 9.39 5.94 1.37
N LEU A 101 9.41 4.98 0.45
CA LEU A 101 8.39 4.85 -0.59
C LEU A 101 7.00 4.60 0.00
N THR A 102 6.90 3.78 1.05
CA THR A 102 5.64 3.50 1.75
C THR A 102 5.08 4.74 2.44
N LEU A 103 5.94 5.59 3.02
CA LEU A 103 5.53 6.84 3.67
C LEU A 103 4.89 7.84 2.69
N LEU A 104 5.26 7.81 1.40
CA LEU A 104 4.59 8.61 0.37
C LEU A 104 3.09 8.29 0.25
N GLY A 105 2.69 7.07 0.63
CA GLY A 105 1.29 6.62 0.66
C GLY A 105 0.39 7.52 1.51
N PHE A 106 0.92 8.11 2.59
CA PHE A 106 0.20 9.03 3.47
C PHE A 106 -0.05 10.40 2.83
N GLY A 107 0.80 10.79 1.87
CA GLY A 107 0.72 12.04 1.10
C GLY A 107 -0.03 11.92 -0.23
N THR A 108 -0.61 10.77 -0.57
CA THR A 108 -1.29 10.56 -1.87
C THR A 108 -2.49 11.51 -2.12
N ASN A 109 -3.00 12.17 -1.09
CA ASN A 109 -4.05 13.18 -1.21
C ASN A 109 -3.53 14.62 -1.45
N THR A 110 -2.23 14.88 -1.36
CA THR A 110 -1.70 16.25 -1.42
C THR A 110 -1.35 16.68 -2.84
N HIS A 111 -0.69 15.83 -3.62
CA HIS A 111 -0.23 16.18 -4.96
C HIS A 111 -0.30 14.98 -5.94
N PRO A 112 -0.66 15.19 -7.22
CA PRO A 112 -0.66 14.12 -8.23
C PRO A 112 0.71 13.45 -8.38
N SER A 113 1.81 14.21 -8.34
CA SER A 113 3.16 13.64 -8.45
C SER A 113 3.47 12.62 -7.35
N ILE A 114 2.98 12.86 -6.12
CA ILE A 114 3.17 11.93 -5.00
C ILE A 114 2.41 10.61 -5.26
N ARG A 115 1.22 10.66 -5.85
CA ARG A 115 0.47 9.45 -6.24
C ARG A 115 1.21 8.63 -7.29
N HIS A 116 1.76 9.28 -8.31
CA HIS A 116 2.53 8.59 -9.35
C HIS A 116 3.83 8.00 -8.79
N LEU A 117 4.57 8.77 -7.99
CA LEU A 117 5.80 8.31 -7.35
C LEU A 117 5.52 7.14 -6.41
N PHE A 118 4.46 7.21 -5.61
CA PHE A 118 4.02 6.10 -4.77
C PHE A 118 3.63 4.87 -5.61
N GLY A 119 2.84 5.05 -6.68
CA GLY A 119 2.44 3.95 -7.55
C GLY A 119 3.63 3.25 -8.23
N LEU A 120 4.58 4.02 -8.75
CA LEU A 120 5.84 3.48 -9.29
C LEU A 120 6.66 2.79 -8.20
N GLY A 121 6.70 3.36 -7.00
CA GLY A 121 7.34 2.76 -5.83
C GLY A 121 6.75 1.39 -5.51
N MET A 122 5.43 1.28 -5.35
CA MET A 122 4.75 0.01 -5.06
C MET A 122 4.99 -1.03 -6.16
N LEU A 123 4.95 -0.63 -7.43
CA LEU A 123 5.25 -1.54 -8.54
C LEU A 123 6.69 -2.05 -8.50
N GLY A 124 7.65 -1.17 -8.17
CA GLY A 124 9.05 -1.54 -7.99
C GLY A 124 9.23 -2.51 -6.83
N LEU A 125 8.57 -2.27 -5.69
CA LEU A 125 8.62 -3.16 -4.53
C LEU A 125 8.05 -4.54 -4.84
N VAL A 126 6.91 -4.63 -5.54
CA VAL A 126 6.36 -5.92 -6.00
C VAL A 126 7.42 -6.69 -6.80
N GLY A 127 8.14 -6.01 -7.68
CA GLY A 127 9.25 -6.60 -8.43
C GLY A 127 10.37 -7.11 -7.51
N PHE A 128 10.87 -6.28 -6.60
CA PHE A 128 11.93 -6.66 -5.67
C PHE A 128 11.53 -7.83 -4.76
N ASP A 129 10.32 -7.81 -4.20
CA ASP A 129 9.79 -8.85 -3.32
C ASP A 129 9.58 -10.16 -4.09
N THR A 130 9.16 -10.09 -5.36
CA THR A 130 9.06 -11.27 -6.23
C THR A 130 10.44 -11.88 -6.51
N VAL A 131 11.45 -11.06 -6.79
CA VAL A 131 12.80 -11.58 -7.02
C VAL A 131 13.41 -12.16 -5.74
N SER A 132 13.19 -11.53 -4.58
CA SER A 132 13.70 -12.05 -3.31
C SER A 132 13.00 -13.34 -2.89
N GLU A 133 11.70 -13.48 -3.13
CA GLU A 133 10.95 -14.71 -2.91
C GLU A 133 11.57 -15.89 -3.68
N VAL A 134 11.78 -15.71 -4.99
CA VAL A 134 12.40 -16.73 -5.86
C VAL A 134 13.82 -17.07 -5.37
N HIS A 135 14.55 -16.06 -4.88
CA HIS A 135 15.88 -16.26 -4.31
C HIS A 135 15.85 -17.11 -3.04
N TYR A 136 14.95 -16.83 -2.10
CA TYR A 136 14.82 -17.60 -0.86
C TYR A 136 14.35 -19.04 -1.10
N VAL A 137 13.43 -19.25 -2.05
CA VAL A 137 13.01 -20.61 -2.46
C VAL A 137 14.18 -21.39 -3.08
N SER A 138 14.99 -20.73 -3.92
CA SER A 138 16.20 -21.35 -4.46
C SER A 138 17.19 -21.73 -3.37
N ALA A 139 17.42 -20.83 -2.40
CA ALA A 139 18.34 -21.06 -1.29
C ALA A 139 17.89 -22.21 -0.37
N THR A 140 16.60 -22.27 -0.01
CA THR A 140 16.04 -23.37 0.81
C THR A 140 16.13 -24.72 0.10
N THR A 141 15.79 -24.76 -1.19
CA THR A 141 15.88 -25.99 -2.00
C THR A 141 17.32 -26.48 -2.12
N CYS A 142 18.26 -25.56 -2.27
CA CYS A 142 19.67 -25.90 -2.41
C CYS A 142 20.28 -26.37 -1.06
N GLY A 143 19.82 -25.83 0.07
CA GLY A 143 20.14 -26.34 1.41
C GLY A 143 19.61 -27.77 1.65
N SER A 144 18.40 -28.09 1.17
CA SER A 144 17.82 -29.45 1.29
C SER A 144 18.63 -30.52 0.55
N LYS A 145 19.45 -30.12 -0.43
CA LYS A 145 20.32 -31.00 -1.23
C LYS A 145 21.73 -31.15 -0.66
N GLY A 146 22.01 -30.55 0.51
CA GLY A 146 23.31 -30.65 1.19
C GLY A 146 24.43 -29.80 0.58
N SER A 147 24.10 -28.85 -0.31
CA SER A 147 25.06 -27.92 -0.91
C SER A 147 25.13 -26.58 -0.15
N LEU A 148 26.29 -25.92 -0.19
CA LEU A 148 26.51 -24.57 0.35
C LEU A 148 25.86 -23.54 -0.60
N CYS A 149 24.66 -23.05 -0.26
CA CYS A 149 23.86 -22.24 -1.18
C CYS A 149 23.44 -20.87 -0.66
N SER A 150 23.83 -20.53 0.56
CA SER A 150 23.64 -19.19 1.12
C SER A 150 24.99 -18.48 1.13
N THR A 151 25.04 -17.26 0.59
CA THR A 151 26.17 -16.34 0.77
C THR A 151 26.26 -15.80 2.20
N LEU A 152 25.18 -15.95 2.98
CA LEU A 152 25.10 -15.51 4.36
C LEU A 152 25.31 -16.70 5.33
N PRO A 153 26.41 -16.70 6.11
CA PRO A 153 26.66 -17.73 7.10
C PRO A 153 25.69 -17.60 8.28
N GLY A 154 25.06 -18.71 8.69
CA GLY A 154 24.28 -18.80 9.93
C GLY A 154 22.77 -18.57 9.81
N ILE A 155 22.21 -18.36 8.61
CA ILE A 155 20.75 -18.25 8.44
C ILE A 155 20.12 -19.65 8.52
N THR A 156 19.16 -19.83 9.43
CA THR A 156 18.40 -21.08 9.59
C THR A 156 17.28 -21.20 8.57
N THR A 157 16.87 -22.43 8.24
CA THR A 157 15.74 -22.70 7.33
C THR A 157 14.44 -22.02 7.77
N GLY A 158 14.20 -21.94 9.08
CA GLY A 158 13.04 -21.25 9.65
C GLY A 158 13.05 -19.73 9.39
N GLN A 159 14.22 -19.09 9.41
CA GLN A 159 14.34 -17.66 9.08
C GLN A 159 14.06 -17.40 7.58
N LEU A 160 14.55 -18.27 6.68
CA LEU A 160 14.24 -18.16 5.25
C LEU A 160 12.73 -18.29 5.00
N GLN A 161 12.07 -19.22 5.68
CA GLN A 161 10.61 -19.38 5.57
C GLN A 161 9.86 -18.14 6.05
N GLN A 162 10.29 -17.52 7.16
CA GLN A 162 9.70 -16.27 7.64
C GLN A 162 9.89 -15.13 6.63
N LEU A 163 11.06 -15.00 6.03
CA LEU A 163 11.34 -13.99 5.00
C LEU A 163 10.49 -14.22 3.75
N MET A 164 10.32 -15.47 3.32
CA MET A 164 9.47 -15.86 2.20
C MET A 164 8.00 -15.52 2.46
N VAL A 165 7.45 -15.91 3.62
CA VAL A 165 6.07 -15.55 4.01
C VAL A 165 5.89 -14.03 4.06
N ARG A 166 6.88 -13.30 4.56
CA ARG A 166 6.86 -11.83 4.58
C ARG A 166 6.86 -11.24 3.17
N ASP A 167 7.65 -11.78 2.21
CA ASP A 167 7.59 -11.34 0.81
C ASP A 167 6.21 -11.60 0.19
N LEU A 168 5.63 -12.78 0.40
CA LEU A 168 4.30 -13.11 -0.14
C LEU A 168 3.22 -12.15 0.41
N ILE A 169 3.22 -11.89 1.72
CA ILE A 169 2.31 -10.91 2.33
C ILE A 169 2.56 -9.52 1.77
N SER A 170 3.83 -9.12 1.63
CA SER A 170 4.20 -7.81 1.11
C SER A 170 3.73 -7.62 -0.33
N ILE A 171 3.93 -8.61 -1.21
CA ILE A 171 3.41 -8.59 -2.60
C ILE A 171 1.90 -8.39 -2.63
N VAL A 172 1.13 -9.08 -1.78
CA VAL A 172 -0.34 -8.89 -1.69
C VAL A 172 -0.68 -7.45 -1.33
N LEU A 173 -0.03 -6.91 -0.30
CA LEU A 173 -0.30 -5.56 0.21
C LEU A 173 0.13 -4.48 -0.78
N GLU A 174 1.29 -4.63 -1.42
CA GLU A 174 1.84 -3.69 -2.39
C GLU A 174 1.03 -3.66 -3.68
N LEU A 175 0.62 -4.83 -4.20
CA LEU A 175 -0.27 -4.92 -5.35
C LEU A 175 -1.64 -4.30 -5.04
N TRP A 176 -2.17 -4.58 -3.84
CA TRP A 176 -3.41 -3.97 -3.38
C TRP A 176 -3.28 -2.44 -3.29
N ALA A 177 -2.20 -1.93 -2.70
CA ALA A 177 -1.92 -0.49 -2.61
C ALA A 177 -1.75 0.16 -3.98
N PHE A 178 -1.04 -0.50 -4.90
CA PHE A 178 -0.88 -0.06 -6.28
C PHE A 178 -2.23 0.12 -6.99
N LEU A 179 -3.10 -0.89 -6.93
CA LEU A 179 -4.42 -0.82 -7.54
C LEU A 179 -5.31 0.27 -6.91
N LEU A 180 -5.25 0.44 -5.58
CA LEU A 180 -5.93 1.54 -4.89
C LEU A 180 -5.43 2.90 -5.37
N VAL A 181 -4.11 3.09 -5.56
CA VAL A 181 -3.58 4.37 -6.05
C VAL A 181 -3.92 4.60 -7.52
N CYS A 182 -3.92 3.57 -8.37
CA CYS A 182 -4.37 3.67 -9.76
C CYS A 182 -5.83 4.15 -9.82
N TYR A 183 -6.70 3.58 -8.99
CA TYR A 183 -8.08 4.05 -8.87
C TYR A 183 -8.15 5.51 -8.42
N LEU A 184 -7.36 5.93 -7.43
CA LEU A 184 -7.34 7.32 -6.97
C LEU A 184 -6.85 8.27 -8.07
N CYS A 185 -5.83 7.89 -8.83
CA CYS A 185 -5.34 8.67 -9.97
C CYS A 185 -6.43 8.87 -11.03
N LEU A 186 -7.12 7.78 -11.43
CA LEU A 186 -8.19 7.83 -12.41
C LEU A 186 -9.38 8.65 -11.91
N SER A 187 -9.85 8.37 -10.69
CA SER A 187 -11.03 9.02 -10.13
C SER A 187 -10.81 10.51 -9.93
N ILE A 188 -9.67 10.90 -9.36
CA ILE A 188 -9.34 12.32 -9.15
C ILE A 188 -9.09 13.03 -10.49
N GLY A 189 -8.47 12.35 -11.47
CA GLY A 189 -8.27 12.87 -12.81
C GLY A 189 -9.59 13.16 -13.54
N CYS A 190 -10.52 12.20 -13.53
CA CYS A 190 -11.85 12.36 -14.13
C CYS A 190 -12.70 13.42 -13.40
N CYS A 191 -12.51 13.56 -12.09
CA CYS A 191 -13.24 14.51 -11.25
C CYS A 191 -12.65 15.93 -11.24
N PHE A 192 -11.46 16.17 -11.81
CA PHE A 192 -10.75 17.45 -11.69
C PHE A 192 -11.52 18.63 -12.31
N SER A 193 -12.33 18.39 -13.35
CA SER A 193 -13.16 19.43 -13.97
C SER A 193 -14.38 19.81 -13.14
N ARG A 194 -14.81 18.93 -12.22
CA ARG A 194 -16.06 19.04 -11.47
C ARG A 194 -15.86 19.39 -9.99
N TYR A 195 -14.74 19.00 -9.40
CA TYR A 195 -14.47 19.17 -7.96
C TYR A 195 -13.10 19.79 -7.70
N THR A 196 -13.05 20.72 -6.74
CA THR A 196 -11.80 21.36 -6.32
C THR A 196 -10.91 20.38 -5.54
N GLN A 197 -9.58 20.58 -5.59
CA GLN A 197 -8.63 19.75 -4.81
C GLN A 197 -8.97 19.71 -3.30
N ARG A 198 -9.51 20.79 -2.74
CA ARG A 198 -9.93 20.86 -1.33
C ARG A 198 -11.07 19.89 -1.01
N GLN A 199 -12.04 19.72 -1.91
CA GLN A 199 -13.17 18.80 -1.71
C GLN A 199 -12.74 17.32 -1.77
N LEU A 200 -11.70 17.03 -2.55
CA LEU A 200 -11.14 15.68 -2.72
C LEU A 200 -10.14 15.29 -1.61
N SER A 201 -9.70 16.25 -0.78
CA SER A 201 -8.87 15.95 0.38
C SER A 201 -9.65 15.23 1.47
N ILE A 202 -8.98 14.34 2.22
CA ILE A 202 -9.54 13.66 3.39
C ILE A 202 -9.90 14.65 4.50
N THR A 203 -9.18 15.78 4.58
CA THR A 203 -9.49 16.85 5.52
C THR A 203 -10.89 17.39 5.24
N ASN A 204 -11.72 17.39 6.27
CA ASN A 204 -13.09 17.84 6.20
C ASN A 204 -13.14 19.27 5.59
N PRO A 205 -13.94 19.55 4.55
CA PRO A 205 -14.05 20.89 3.97
C PRO A 205 -14.60 21.94 4.96
N TYR A 206 -15.05 21.51 6.14
CA TYR A 206 -15.47 22.37 7.25
C TYR A 206 -14.34 23.19 7.91
N SER A 207 -13.11 23.23 7.39
CA SER A 207 -12.14 24.22 7.88
C SER A 207 -12.51 25.66 7.47
N ASN A 208 -13.51 25.84 6.61
CA ASN A 208 -14.11 27.16 6.44
C ASN A 208 -15.07 27.38 7.61
N VAL A 209 -14.60 28.11 8.64
CA VAL A 209 -15.39 28.53 9.81
C VAL A 209 -16.75 29.09 9.39
N ARG A 210 -16.82 29.71 8.20
CA ARG A 210 -18.05 30.20 7.57
C ARG A 210 -19.11 29.11 7.32
N ASP A 211 -18.74 27.94 6.80
CA ASP A 211 -19.68 26.84 6.52
C ASP A 211 -20.10 26.10 7.81
N LEU A 212 -19.23 26.08 8.82
CA LEU A 212 -19.60 25.62 10.16
C LEU A 212 -20.57 26.60 10.81
N LEU A 213 -20.29 27.91 10.73
CA LEU A 213 -21.15 28.95 11.25
C LEU A 213 -22.52 28.95 10.58
N THR A 214 -22.62 28.81 9.27
CA THR A 214 -23.93 28.75 8.59
C THR A 214 -24.70 27.47 8.90
N LYS A 215 -24.02 26.36 9.19
CA LYS A 215 -24.65 25.10 9.59
C LYS A 215 -25.14 25.10 11.03
N TYR A 216 -24.40 25.72 11.96
CA TYR A 216 -24.75 25.76 13.39
C TYR A 216 -25.52 27.03 13.79
N HIS A 217 -25.45 28.08 12.98
CA HIS A 217 -26.12 29.37 13.14
C HIS A 217 -26.75 29.83 11.81
N PRO A 218 -27.86 29.19 11.37
CA PRO A 218 -28.56 29.55 10.14
C PRO A 218 -29.10 31.00 10.13
N GLU A 219 -29.20 31.65 11.30
CA GLU A 219 -29.50 33.06 11.44
C GLU A 219 -28.45 34.00 10.82
N LEU A 220 -27.19 33.56 10.66
CA LEU A 220 -26.12 34.40 10.09
C LEU A 220 -26.21 34.55 8.56
N THR A 221 -26.98 33.70 7.88
CA THR A 221 -27.17 33.76 6.41
C THR A 221 -28.09 34.89 5.93
N LEU A 222 -28.80 35.57 6.84
CA LEU A 222 -29.84 36.55 6.49
C LEU A 222 -29.39 38.02 6.44
N LYS A 223 -28.13 38.32 6.75
CA LYS A 223 -27.59 39.67 6.60
C LYS A 223 -26.54 39.66 5.50
N HIS A 224 -26.92 39.82 4.24
CA HIS A 224 -26.16 40.51 3.18
C HIS A 224 -27.16 40.81 2.04
N ASN A 225 -28.14 41.67 2.35
CA ASN A 225 -28.76 42.53 1.34
C ASN A 225 -28.00 43.87 1.41
N VAL A 226 -26.91 43.99 0.66
CA VAL A 226 -26.44 45.21 -0.04
C VAL A 226 -25.55 44.75 -1.18
#